data_AF-A0A2V9A5J8-F1
#
_entry.id   AF-A0A2V9A5J8-F1
#
_cell.length_a   1.000
_cell.length_b   1.000
_cell.length_c   1.000
_cell.angle_alpha   90.00
_cell.angle_beta   90.00
_cell.angle_gamma   90.00
#
_symmetry.space_group_name_H-M   'P 1'
#
loop_
_entity.id
_entity.type
_entity.pdbx_description
1 polymer ?
#
loop_
_entity_poly.entity_id
_entity_poly.type
_entity_poly.pdbx_seq_one_letter_code
_entity_poly.pdbx_strand_id
1 'polypeptide(L)'
;MQYKRHVLACRNRYADSFAQRLRQCAQQSANGESQRNRSVITVPFDEKEWRLGVKKTIAVLCCALLLVLGLPTGSVRAQTQDVVFAGAGDIARCGPDNLFYPQATAALLDSIPGSVFAIGDLAYVDGLETESNRCFDATCGRHRAAGDPTKGYYSFNYGAWHVVVLNSVCTLAPTLPGGCTATSPEGQWLQADLAANPTACTAALWHTPLYTSTSANATPAVQPFWQILYNGGADLVINGHAHNYERFAPQDPNGNLDAVNGIREFVVGTGGESLMSFGTTIAANSEVRNSTTHGVIQFTLHATSYDWQFIPVAGQTFTDSGTQACH
;
A
#
# COMPACT_ATOMS: atom_id res chain seq x y z
N MET A 1 -38.72 -3.10 43.25
CA MET A 1 -37.64 -4.10 43.08
C MET A 1 -37.90 -5.00 41.86
N GLN A 2 -37.85 -4.44 40.64
CA GLN A 2 -38.05 -5.24 39.41
C GLN A 2 -37.22 -4.75 38.22
N TYR A 3 -36.23 -3.87 38.44
CA TYR A 3 -35.36 -3.34 37.38
C TYR A 3 -33.93 -3.90 37.41
N LYS A 4 -33.62 -4.83 38.32
CA LYS A 4 -32.27 -5.41 38.49
C LYS A 4 -32.11 -6.86 38.04
N ARG A 5 -33.16 -7.50 37.45
CA ARG A 5 -33.07 -8.91 36.98
C ARG A 5 -33.04 -9.10 35.46
N HIS A 6 -33.25 -8.06 34.64
CA HIS A 6 -33.11 -8.18 33.18
C HIS A 6 -31.71 -7.84 32.64
N VAL A 7 -30.88 -7.13 33.41
CA VAL A 7 -29.51 -6.78 32.97
C VAL A 7 -28.54 -7.98 33.09
N LEU A 8 -28.80 -8.95 33.96
CA LEU A 8 -27.96 -10.15 34.07
C LEU A 8 -28.24 -11.23 32.99
N ALA A 9 -29.41 -11.22 32.36
CA ALA A 9 -29.78 -12.22 31.34
C ALA A 9 -29.40 -11.82 29.89
N CYS A 10 -29.06 -10.55 29.64
CA CYS A 10 -28.41 -10.13 28.39
C CYS A 10 -26.90 -10.37 28.44
N ARG A 11 -26.26 -10.23 29.61
CA ARG A 11 -24.81 -10.32 29.74
C ARG A 11 -24.23 -11.71 29.43
N ASN A 12 -24.98 -12.79 29.69
CA ASN A 12 -24.51 -14.16 29.42
C ASN A 12 -24.70 -14.62 27.96
N ARG A 13 -25.66 -14.06 27.20
CA ARG A 13 -25.86 -14.45 25.79
C ARG A 13 -24.83 -13.86 24.83
N TYR A 14 -24.30 -12.67 25.12
CA TYR A 14 -23.27 -12.03 24.29
C TYR A 14 -21.87 -12.63 24.53
N ALA A 15 -21.56 -13.05 25.75
CA ALA A 15 -20.27 -13.64 26.11
C ALA A 15 -20.02 -14.99 25.41
N ASP A 16 -21.05 -15.85 25.34
CA ASP A 16 -20.94 -17.16 24.68
C ASP A 16 -20.76 -17.04 23.16
N SER A 17 -21.42 -16.05 22.54
CA SER A 17 -21.28 -15.79 21.09
C SER A 17 -19.92 -15.16 20.72
N PHE A 18 -19.34 -14.35 21.60
CA PHE A 18 -18.02 -13.75 21.41
C PHE A 18 -16.90 -14.79 21.55
N ALA A 19 -17.01 -15.68 22.54
CA ALA A 19 -16.07 -16.79 22.70
C ALA A 19 -16.18 -17.84 21.59
N GLN A 20 -17.37 -18.05 21.00
CA GLN A 20 -17.52 -18.87 19.79
C GLN A 20 -16.91 -18.22 18.55
N ARG A 21 -17.10 -16.90 18.35
CA ARG A 21 -16.51 -16.16 17.22
C ARG A 21 -14.99 -16.05 17.32
N LEU A 22 -14.45 -15.85 18.51
CA LEU A 22 -12.99 -15.92 18.75
C LEU A 22 -12.42 -17.32 18.47
N ARG A 23 -13.17 -18.38 18.80
CA ARG A 23 -12.77 -19.75 18.44
C ARG A 23 -12.84 -20.00 16.94
N GLN A 24 -13.82 -19.45 16.23
CA GLN A 24 -13.86 -19.48 14.77
C GLN A 24 -12.72 -18.69 14.13
N CYS A 25 -12.41 -17.48 14.62
CA CYS A 25 -11.23 -16.72 14.17
C CYS A 25 -9.92 -17.45 14.47
N ALA A 26 -9.78 -18.07 15.65
CA ALA A 26 -8.59 -18.85 16.01
C ALA A 26 -8.44 -20.13 15.17
N GLN A 27 -9.56 -20.80 14.83
CA GLN A 27 -9.55 -21.94 13.92
C GLN A 27 -9.25 -21.55 12.47
N GLN A 28 -9.72 -20.39 12.02
CA GLN A 28 -9.37 -19.83 10.70
C GLN A 28 -7.90 -19.40 10.63
N SER A 29 -7.35 -18.85 11.72
CA SER A 29 -5.92 -18.51 11.85
C SER A 29 -5.03 -19.77 11.85
N ALA A 30 -5.41 -20.83 12.56
CA ALA A 30 -4.71 -22.11 12.57
C ALA A 30 -4.72 -22.81 11.19
N ASN A 31 -5.84 -22.70 10.44
CA ASN A 31 -5.91 -23.19 9.07
C ASN A 31 -5.12 -22.31 8.07
N GLY A 32 -4.86 -21.04 8.42
CA GLY A 32 -4.08 -20.08 7.64
C GLY A 32 -2.55 -20.22 7.80
N GLU A 33 -2.06 -20.96 8.81
CA GLU A 33 -0.62 -21.23 8.98
C GLU A 33 0.01 -21.99 7.81
N SER A 34 -0.80 -22.62 6.96
CA SER A 34 -0.38 -23.32 5.75
C SER A 34 0.01 -22.38 4.58
N GLN A 35 -0.29 -21.08 4.66
CA GLN A 35 -0.11 -20.10 3.55
C GLN A 35 1.07 -19.12 3.74
N ARG A 36 2.02 -19.39 4.65
CA ARG A 36 3.14 -18.51 5.05
C ARG A 36 4.23 -18.26 3.99
N ASN A 37 3.91 -18.22 2.70
CA ASN A 37 4.92 -18.07 1.63
C ASN A 37 4.60 -16.95 0.61
N ARG A 38 3.80 -15.94 0.98
CA ARG A 38 3.51 -14.79 0.11
C ARG A 38 4.32 -13.55 0.52
N SER A 39 4.94 -12.88 -0.44
CA SER A 39 5.62 -11.59 -0.25
C SER A 39 4.60 -10.46 -0.21
N VAL A 40 4.73 -9.57 0.77
CA VAL A 40 3.79 -8.49 1.06
C VAL A 40 4.53 -7.15 1.03
N ILE A 41 3.91 -6.12 0.46
CA ILE A 41 4.48 -4.79 0.29
C ILE A 41 3.58 -3.78 1.00
N THR A 42 4.06 -3.16 2.08
CA THR A 42 3.27 -2.13 2.81
C THR A 42 4.01 -0.81 2.87
N VAL A 43 3.26 0.30 2.86
CA VAL A 43 3.81 1.65 3.12
C VAL A 43 3.64 1.97 4.62
N PRO A 44 4.71 2.18 5.41
CA PRO A 44 4.58 2.40 6.87
C PRO A 44 4.05 3.79 7.27
N PHE A 45 3.40 3.86 8.44
CA PHE A 45 3.29 5.05 9.31
C PHE A 45 3.60 4.68 10.78
N ASP A 46 4.02 5.71 11.54
CA ASP A 46 4.62 5.83 12.89
C ASP A 46 4.36 4.73 13.94
N GLU A 47 5.45 4.19 14.52
CA GLU A 47 5.45 3.60 15.87
C GLU A 47 6.54 4.27 16.73
N LYS A 48 6.10 4.84 17.85
CA LYS A 48 6.92 5.41 18.91
C LYS A 48 7.34 4.35 19.93
N GLU A 49 8.62 4.43 20.34
CA GLU A 49 9.27 3.87 21.53
C GLU A 49 9.84 2.43 21.49
N TRP A 50 11.18 2.34 21.45
CA TRP A 50 11.91 1.30 22.19
C TRP A 50 13.20 1.84 22.85
N ARG A 51 13.16 1.96 24.18
CA ARG A 51 14.31 1.79 25.10
C ARG A 51 14.00 0.49 25.88
N LEU A 52 14.87 -0.46 26.18
CA LEU A 52 16.29 -0.49 26.53
C LEU A 52 16.69 -1.99 26.56
N GLY A 53 17.87 -2.38 26.04
CA GLY A 53 18.27 -3.80 26.08
C GLY A 53 19.68 -4.20 25.61
N VAL A 54 20.68 -3.33 25.77
CA VAL A 54 22.12 -3.61 26.02
C VAL A 54 22.65 -5.07 25.85
N LYS A 55 23.52 -5.33 24.84
CA LYS A 55 24.98 -5.68 24.94
C LYS A 55 25.57 -6.36 23.66
N LYS A 56 26.61 -5.70 23.10
CA LYS A 56 27.91 -6.17 22.53
C LYS A 56 27.96 -7.55 21.83
N THR A 57 28.58 -7.67 20.64
CA THR A 57 30.04 -7.86 20.49
C THR A 57 30.52 -7.68 19.03
N ILE A 58 31.74 -7.15 18.91
CA ILE A 58 32.55 -6.88 17.72
C ILE A 58 33.19 -8.16 17.16
N ALA A 59 33.24 -8.34 15.83
CA ALA A 59 34.30 -9.13 15.19
C ALA A 59 34.66 -8.54 13.80
N VAL A 60 35.96 -8.32 13.63
CA VAL A 60 36.64 -7.61 12.54
C VAL A 60 37.13 -8.58 11.46
N LEU A 61 37.12 -8.09 10.20
CA LEU A 61 37.83 -8.52 8.99
C LEU A 61 38.88 -9.65 9.08
N CYS A 62 38.80 -10.61 8.15
CA CYS A 62 39.91 -10.99 7.25
C CYS A 62 39.47 -12.06 6.24
N CYS A 63 39.53 -11.77 4.94
CA CYS A 63 40.15 -12.62 3.91
C CYS A 63 40.03 -11.93 2.54
N ALA A 64 41.06 -11.15 2.21
CA ALA A 64 41.37 -10.79 0.83
C ALA A 64 42.24 -11.89 0.20
N LEU A 65 42.07 -12.08 -1.11
CA LEU A 65 42.78 -12.98 -2.04
C LEU A 65 42.50 -14.48 -1.91
N LEU A 66 41.75 -15.03 -2.87
CA LEU A 66 42.30 -15.88 -3.94
C LEU A 66 41.23 -16.29 -4.98
N LEU A 67 41.68 -16.30 -6.25
CA LEU A 67 41.13 -16.96 -7.45
C LEU A 67 40.08 -16.23 -8.31
N VAL A 68 40.64 -15.50 -9.29
CA VAL A 68 40.07 -15.33 -10.62
C VAL A 68 39.97 -16.71 -11.27
N LEU A 69 38.80 -17.36 -11.15
CA LEU A 69 38.37 -18.42 -12.05
C LEU A 69 37.14 -17.89 -12.77
N GLY A 70 37.20 -17.88 -14.10
CA GLY A 70 36.11 -17.45 -14.97
C GLY A 70 34.83 -18.20 -14.63
N LEU A 71 33.96 -17.54 -13.88
CA LEU A 71 32.57 -17.96 -13.75
C LEU A 71 31.89 -17.62 -15.07
N PRO A 72 31.05 -18.52 -15.62
CA PRO A 72 30.26 -18.16 -16.77
C PRO A 72 29.45 -16.94 -16.37
N THR A 73 29.48 -15.90 -17.20
CA THR A 73 28.51 -14.80 -17.14
C THR A 73 27.14 -15.45 -17.11
N GLY A 74 26.57 -15.59 -15.92
CA GLY A 74 25.20 -16.02 -15.78
C GLY A 74 24.41 -15.01 -16.58
N SER A 75 23.82 -15.45 -17.69
CA SER A 75 22.78 -14.67 -18.34
C SER A 75 21.79 -14.33 -17.25
N VAL A 76 21.68 -13.05 -16.91
CA VAL A 76 20.55 -12.53 -16.17
C VAL A 76 19.37 -12.85 -17.06
N ARG A 77 18.72 -13.99 -16.80
CA ARG A 77 17.47 -14.33 -17.44
C ARG A 77 16.52 -13.28 -16.92
N ALA A 78 16.19 -12.29 -17.75
CA ALA A 78 15.12 -11.34 -17.45
C ALA A 78 13.95 -12.16 -16.92
N GLN A 79 13.40 -11.77 -15.77
CA GLN A 79 12.32 -12.51 -15.14
C GLN A 79 11.07 -12.29 -16.00
N THR A 80 10.87 -13.13 -17.02
CA THR A 80 9.83 -13.01 -18.05
C THR A 80 8.45 -13.46 -17.59
N GLN A 81 8.20 -13.49 -16.28
CA GLN A 81 6.93 -13.96 -15.74
C GLN A 81 6.09 -12.77 -15.32
N ASP A 82 4.88 -12.70 -15.86
CA ASP A 82 3.88 -11.74 -15.42
C ASP A 82 3.62 -11.93 -13.93
N VAL A 83 3.58 -10.83 -13.20
CA VAL A 83 3.36 -10.83 -11.75
C VAL A 83 2.09 -10.08 -11.41
N VAL A 84 1.36 -10.55 -10.40
CA VAL A 84 0.10 -9.96 -9.97
C VAL A 84 0.30 -9.24 -8.66
N PHE A 85 -0.22 -8.02 -8.58
CA PHE A 85 -0.09 -7.14 -7.43
C PHE A 85 -1.40 -6.43 -7.12
N ALA A 86 -1.97 -6.62 -5.93
CA ALA A 86 -3.31 -6.09 -5.60
C ALA A 86 -3.39 -5.44 -4.22
N GLY A 87 -4.21 -4.40 -4.09
CA GLY A 87 -4.29 -3.65 -2.84
C GLY A 87 -5.24 -2.47 -2.84
N ALA A 88 -5.31 -1.82 -1.69
CA ALA A 88 -6.04 -0.58 -1.46
C ALA A 88 -5.38 0.23 -0.34
N GLY A 89 -5.66 1.52 -0.26
CA GLY A 89 -5.42 2.33 0.94
C GLY A 89 -6.62 2.29 1.89
N ASP A 90 -6.48 2.92 3.06
CA ASP A 90 -7.64 3.35 3.85
C ASP A 90 -8.47 2.17 4.40
N ILE A 91 -7.77 1.06 4.72
CA ILE A 91 -8.40 -0.23 4.99
C ILE A 91 -9.01 -0.31 6.38
N ALA A 92 -8.41 0.25 7.45
CA ALA A 92 -8.76 -0.15 8.81
C ALA A 92 -9.21 0.99 9.73
N ARG A 93 -10.54 1.12 9.90
CA ARG A 93 -11.14 1.87 11.01
C ARG A 93 -11.55 0.95 12.16
N CYS A 94 -11.12 1.27 13.39
CA CYS A 94 -11.56 0.58 14.59
C CYS A 94 -12.91 1.12 15.10
N GLY A 95 -13.87 0.23 15.34
CA GLY A 95 -15.15 0.53 16.01
C GLY A 95 -16.10 -0.68 16.03
N PRO A 96 -16.97 -0.83 17.04
CA PRO A 96 -17.84 -2.01 17.21
C PRO A 96 -18.81 -2.24 16.03
N ASP A 97 -19.04 -1.24 15.18
CA ASP A 97 -20.00 -1.28 14.08
C ASP A 97 -19.38 -1.17 12.68
N ASN A 98 -18.04 -1.09 12.52
CA ASN A 98 -17.42 -0.72 11.22
C ASN A 98 -16.30 -1.65 10.70
N LEU A 99 -16.27 -2.92 11.11
CA LEU A 99 -15.27 -3.89 10.61
C LEU A 99 -15.70 -4.62 9.32
N PHE A 100 -16.94 -4.44 8.86
CA PHE A 100 -17.48 -5.21 7.73
C PHE A 100 -16.65 -5.01 6.44
N TYR A 101 -16.44 -3.77 6.00
CA TYR A 101 -15.67 -3.49 4.78
C TYR A 101 -14.18 -3.80 4.92
N PRO A 102 -13.48 -3.44 6.01
CA PRO A 102 -12.11 -3.88 6.25
C PRO A 102 -11.95 -5.42 6.14
N GLN A 103 -12.88 -6.19 6.73
CA GLN A 103 -12.87 -7.67 6.66
C GLN A 103 -13.18 -8.19 5.26
N ALA A 104 -14.14 -7.56 4.55
CA ALA A 104 -14.48 -7.95 3.19
C ALA A 104 -13.32 -7.68 2.22
N THR A 105 -12.61 -6.56 2.39
CA THR A 105 -11.39 -6.23 1.63
C THR A 105 -10.27 -7.23 1.92
N ALA A 106 -10.02 -7.57 3.19
CA ALA A 106 -9.03 -8.58 3.54
C ALA A 106 -9.36 -9.96 2.93
N ALA A 107 -10.63 -10.40 3.02
CA ALA A 107 -11.09 -11.64 2.41
C ALA A 107 -10.98 -11.63 0.87
N LEU A 108 -11.17 -10.47 0.24
CA LEU A 108 -10.96 -10.30 -1.20
C LEU A 108 -9.47 -10.42 -1.56
N LEU A 109 -8.57 -9.73 -0.85
CA LEU A 109 -7.13 -9.82 -1.06
C LEU A 109 -6.59 -11.26 -0.90
N ASP A 110 -7.16 -12.02 0.04
CA ASP A 110 -6.82 -13.44 0.23
C ASP A 110 -7.12 -14.31 -0.99
N SER A 111 -8.16 -13.94 -1.75
CA SER A 111 -8.61 -14.67 -2.94
C SER A 111 -7.79 -14.35 -4.20
N ILE A 112 -7.06 -13.22 -4.20
CA ILE A 112 -6.24 -12.79 -5.33
C ILE A 112 -4.86 -13.46 -5.24
N PRO A 113 -4.38 -14.13 -6.32
CA PRO A 113 -3.03 -14.67 -6.35
C PRO A 113 -1.98 -13.55 -6.50
N GLY A 114 -0.76 -13.79 -6.03
CA GLY A 114 0.34 -12.84 -6.13
C GLY A 114 0.62 -12.08 -4.84
N SER A 115 1.25 -10.93 -4.98
CA SER A 115 1.60 -10.04 -3.86
C SER A 115 0.47 -9.06 -3.56
N VAL A 116 0.36 -8.69 -2.29
CA VAL A 116 -0.62 -7.70 -1.85
C VAL A 116 0.06 -6.43 -1.35
N PHE A 117 -0.65 -5.32 -1.48
CA PHE A 117 -0.23 -4.04 -0.92
C PHE A 117 -1.30 -3.31 -0.15
N ALA A 118 -0.83 -2.44 0.74
CA ALA A 118 -1.68 -1.54 1.50
C ALA A 118 -1.04 -0.15 1.55
N ILE A 119 -1.80 0.89 1.17
CA ILE A 119 -1.27 2.25 0.92
C ILE A 119 -1.75 3.25 1.98
N GLY A 120 -1.02 3.29 3.10
CA GLY A 120 -1.26 4.24 4.20
C GLY A 120 -2.62 4.09 4.89
N ASP A 121 -2.79 4.82 6.00
CA ASP A 121 -3.97 4.78 6.88
C ASP A 121 -4.45 3.36 7.21
N LEU A 122 -3.46 2.54 7.58
CA LEU A 122 -3.65 1.13 7.96
C LEU A 122 -4.18 0.96 9.39
N ALA A 123 -4.26 2.06 10.16
CA ALA A 123 -4.95 2.20 11.44
C ALA A 123 -5.16 3.71 11.74
N TYR A 124 -6.41 4.18 11.75
CA TYR A 124 -6.75 5.62 11.80
C TYR A 124 -6.54 6.36 13.15
N VAL A 125 -6.22 5.67 14.26
CA VAL A 125 -6.15 6.34 15.58
C VAL A 125 -4.88 5.98 16.36
N ASP A 126 -4.04 7.00 16.58
CA ASP A 126 -2.94 7.15 17.54
C ASP A 126 -1.84 6.07 17.69
N GLY A 127 -1.76 5.08 16.80
CA GLY A 127 -0.60 4.15 16.77
C GLY A 127 -0.38 3.37 18.07
N LEU A 128 -1.39 3.27 18.94
CA LEU A 128 -1.30 2.45 20.14
C LEU A 128 -1.20 0.99 19.70
N GLU A 129 -0.15 0.30 20.18
CA GLU A 129 0.16 -1.13 19.98
C GLU A 129 -1.07 -2.05 20.18
N THR A 130 -2.06 -1.61 20.95
CA THR A 130 -3.32 -2.32 21.18
C THR A 130 -4.30 -2.31 20.01
N GLU A 131 -4.23 -1.36 19.06
CA GLU A 131 -5.13 -1.27 17.89
C GLU A 131 -4.49 -1.75 16.58
N SER A 132 -3.18 -1.55 16.39
CA SER A 132 -2.39 -2.27 15.36
C SER A 132 -2.66 -3.78 15.45
N ASN A 133 -2.68 -4.32 16.67
CA ASN A 133 -3.04 -5.72 16.94
C ASN A 133 -4.53 -6.07 16.81
N ARG A 134 -5.46 -5.10 16.93
CA ARG A 134 -6.93 -5.36 16.91
C ARG A 134 -7.60 -5.11 15.56
N CYS A 135 -7.04 -4.25 14.72
CA CYS A 135 -7.68 -3.79 13.49
C CYS A 135 -6.83 -4.13 12.28
N PHE A 136 -5.56 -3.72 12.27
CA PHE A 136 -4.65 -4.14 11.21
C PHE A 136 -4.36 -5.64 11.33
N ASP A 137 -3.80 -6.15 12.42
CA ASP A 137 -3.49 -7.58 12.58
C ASP A 137 -4.70 -8.52 12.49
N ALA A 138 -5.85 -8.09 12.98
CA ALA A 138 -7.06 -8.88 12.90
C ALA A 138 -7.62 -9.01 11.47
N THR A 139 -7.22 -8.12 10.56
CA THR A 139 -7.69 -8.12 9.16
C THR A 139 -6.53 -8.37 8.19
N CYS A 140 -5.57 -7.46 8.16
CA CYS A 140 -4.48 -7.39 7.19
C CYS A 140 -3.08 -7.60 7.78
N GLY A 141 -2.83 -7.73 9.08
CA GLY A 141 -1.45 -7.74 9.60
C GLY A 141 -0.69 -9.06 9.46
N ARG A 142 -1.35 -10.10 8.95
CA ARG A 142 -0.71 -11.21 8.21
C ARG A 142 0.02 -10.73 6.94
N HIS A 143 -0.26 -9.51 6.52
CA HIS A 143 0.40 -8.75 5.47
C HIS A 143 1.27 -7.61 6.07
N ARG A 144 2.10 -7.90 7.08
CA ARG A 144 3.05 -6.94 7.65
C ARG A 144 4.27 -6.66 6.74
N ALA A 145 4.93 -5.55 7.07
CA ALA A 145 5.82 -4.79 6.19
C ALA A 145 7.07 -5.49 5.65
N ALA A 146 7.42 -5.12 4.42
CA ALA A 146 8.76 -5.20 3.86
C ALA A 146 9.44 -3.81 3.96
N GLY A 147 10.77 -3.79 4.12
CA GLY A 147 11.57 -2.55 4.17
C GLY A 147 12.13 -2.19 5.56
N ASP A 148 12.99 -1.17 5.61
CA ASP A 148 13.51 -0.61 6.86
C ASP A 148 12.42 0.24 7.55
N PRO A 149 11.87 -0.21 8.70
CA PRO A 149 10.77 0.50 9.35
C PRO A 149 11.19 1.90 9.85
N THR A 150 12.48 2.22 9.90
CA THR A 150 12.99 3.52 10.36
C THR A 150 12.96 4.61 9.28
N LYS A 151 12.64 4.27 8.02
CA LYS A 151 12.60 5.24 6.91
C LYS A 151 11.20 5.46 6.34
N GLY A 152 10.40 4.40 6.24
CA GLY A 152 9.07 4.48 5.63
C GLY A 152 9.06 4.47 4.10
N TYR A 153 10.22 4.42 3.45
CA TYR A 153 10.38 4.28 2.00
C TYR A 153 11.44 3.23 1.65
N TYR A 154 11.24 2.54 0.53
CA TYR A 154 12.10 1.48 0.01
C TYR A 154 11.72 1.16 -1.43
N SER A 155 12.52 0.33 -2.10
CA SER A 155 12.21 -0.18 -3.43
C SER A 155 12.60 -1.65 -3.58
N PHE A 156 12.06 -2.31 -4.59
CA PHE A 156 12.37 -3.68 -4.96
C PHE A 156 11.99 -3.93 -6.41
N ASN A 157 12.54 -4.98 -7.01
CA ASN A 157 12.15 -5.43 -8.34
C ASN A 157 11.11 -6.55 -8.22
N TYR A 158 10.05 -6.48 -9.03
CA TYR A 158 8.97 -7.46 -9.05
C TYR A 158 8.68 -7.88 -10.50
N GLY A 159 9.12 -9.08 -10.86
CA GLY A 159 9.16 -9.47 -12.26
C GLY A 159 10.11 -8.57 -13.04
N ALA A 160 9.62 -7.94 -14.11
CA ALA A 160 10.37 -6.99 -14.92
C ALA A 160 10.26 -5.52 -14.43
N TRP A 161 9.47 -5.27 -13.39
CA TRP A 161 9.17 -3.93 -12.91
C TRP A 161 10.09 -3.51 -11.77
N HIS A 162 10.42 -2.22 -11.75
CA HIS A 162 10.91 -1.56 -10.56
C HIS A 162 9.74 -0.98 -9.77
N VAL A 163 9.63 -1.32 -8.48
CA VAL A 163 8.56 -0.82 -7.62
C VAL A 163 9.16 0.00 -6.50
N VAL A 164 8.68 1.23 -6.38
CA VAL A 164 9.12 2.20 -5.37
C VAL A 164 7.98 2.47 -4.40
N VAL A 165 8.28 2.43 -3.11
CA VAL A 165 7.37 2.78 -2.03
C VAL A 165 7.89 4.04 -1.34
N LEU A 166 7.08 5.10 -1.33
CA LEU A 166 7.44 6.40 -0.77
C LEU A 166 6.63 6.72 0.50
N ASN A 167 7.21 7.54 1.36
CA ASN A 167 6.61 8.10 2.54
C ASN A 167 6.15 9.54 2.23
N SER A 168 4.84 9.77 2.22
CA SER A 168 4.28 11.10 1.93
C SER A 168 4.16 12.01 3.15
N VAL A 169 4.85 11.70 4.26
CA VAL A 169 5.01 12.61 5.41
C VAL A 169 6.07 13.67 5.07
N CYS A 170 5.63 14.82 4.56
CA CYS A 170 6.53 15.84 4.01
C CYS A 170 7.26 16.70 5.06
N THR A 171 6.81 16.70 6.32
CA THR A 171 7.50 17.42 7.40
C THR A 171 8.58 16.54 8.04
N LEU A 172 9.79 17.08 8.17
CA LEU A 172 10.88 16.42 8.89
C LEU A 172 10.50 16.25 10.37
N ALA A 173 10.10 15.04 10.77
CA ALA A 173 9.98 14.68 12.17
C ALA A 173 11.36 14.27 12.72
N PRO A 174 11.68 14.52 14.00
CA PRO A 174 12.98 14.16 14.59
C PRO A 174 13.36 12.68 14.48
N THR A 175 12.37 11.81 14.23
CA THR A 175 12.49 10.34 14.24
C THR A 175 12.32 9.68 12.88
N LEU A 176 11.98 10.43 11.81
CA LEU A 176 11.80 9.89 10.46
C LEU A 176 12.53 10.80 9.45
N PRO A 177 13.60 10.32 8.80
CA PRO A 177 14.27 11.07 7.74
C PRO A 177 13.41 11.07 6.47
N GLY A 178 12.29 11.77 6.49
CA GLY A 178 11.35 11.93 5.37
C GLY A 178 11.57 13.22 4.57
N GLY A 179 10.56 13.58 3.79
CA GLY A 179 10.46 14.89 3.13
C GLY A 179 10.19 14.76 1.65
N CYS A 180 9.25 15.56 1.16
CA CYS A 180 8.75 15.43 -0.20
C CYS A 180 9.47 16.32 -1.22
N THR A 181 10.64 16.89 -0.89
CA THR A 181 11.39 17.78 -1.79
C THR A 181 12.51 17.03 -2.49
N ALA A 182 12.97 17.54 -3.63
CA ALA A 182 14.10 16.94 -4.37
C ALA A 182 15.43 16.92 -3.58
N THR A 183 15.57 17.78 -2.57
CA THR A 183 16.78 17.86 -1.73
C THR A 183 16.60 17.23 -0.36
N SER A 184 15.45 16.63 -0.07
CA SER A 184 15.26 15.85 1.15
C SER A 184 16.07 14.55 1.08
N PRO A 185 16.34 13.88 2.21
CA PRO A 185 16.95 12.55 2.20
C PRO A 185 16.20 11.55 1.31
N GLU A 186 14.86 11.59 1.34
CA GLU A 186 14.01 10.70 0.53
C GLU A 186 14.02 11.07 -0.96
N GLY A 187 13.96 12.36 -1.30
CA GLY A 187 14.03 12.80 -2.71
C GLY A 187 15.39 12.52 -3.35
N GLN A 188 16.49 12.71 -2.61
CA GLN A 188 17.83 12.35 -3.06
C GLN A 188 17.99 10.84 -3.21
N TRP A 189 17.45 10.06 -2.27
CA TRP A 189 17.42 8.61 -2.36
C TRP A 189 16.65 8.14 -3.60
N LEU A 190 15.45 8.68 -3.84
CA LEU A 190 14.61 8.32 -4.98
C LEU A 190 15.31 8.57 -6.32
N GLN A 191 15.98 9.72 -6.46
CA GLN A 191 16.78 10.02 -7.66
C GLN A 191 17.89 8.99 -7.88
N ALA A 192 18.62 8.63 -6.81
CA ALA A 192 19.70 7.65 -6.89
C ALA A 192 19.17 6.23 -7.17
N ASP A 193 18.02 5.86 -6.60
CA ASP A 193 17.39 4.56 -6.76
C ASP A 193 16.91 4.34 -8.20
N LEU A 194 16.20 5.32 -8.78
CA LEU A 194 15.78 5.27 -10.19
C LEU A 194 16.97 5.21 -11.13
N ALA A 195 18.04 5.97 -10.86
CA ALA A 195 19.26 5.92 -11.66
C ALA A 195 19.99 4.57 -11.58
N ALA A 196 19.89 3.86 -10.45
CA ALA A 196 20.51 2.55 -10.24
C ALA A 196 19.68 1.39 -10.80
N ASN A 197 18.38 1.60 -11.05
CA ASN A 197 17.44 0.58 -11.50
C ASN A 197 16.77 0.95 -12.83
N PRO A 198 17.54 1.09 -13.94
CA PRO A 198 16.95 1.33 -15.24
C PRO A 198 16.10 0.11 -15.66
N THR A 199 14.79 0.31 -15.72
CA THR A 199 13.82 -0.71 -16.14
C THR A 199 12.89 -0.14 -17.20
N ALA A 200 12.24 -1.02 -17.96
CA ALA A 200 11.26 -0.60 -18.95
C ALA A 200 9.93 -0.16 -18.32
N CYS A 201 9.69 -0.50 -17.05
CA CYS A 201 8.44 -0.19 -16.38
C CYS A 201 8.69 0.10 -14.89
N THR A 202 8.20 1.24 -14.40
CA THR A 202 8.30 1.63 -12.99
C THR A 202 6.95 2.00 -12.40
N ALA A 203 6.65 1.43 -11.22
CA ALA A 203 5.47 1.77 -10.43
C ALA A 203 5.88 2.39 -9.09
N ALA A 204 5.13 3.39 -8.65
CA ALA A 204 5.33 4.07 -7.38
C ALA A 204 4.07 4.08 -6.52
N LEU A 205 4.22 3.82 -5.22
CA LEU A 205 3.12 3.73 -4.26
C LEU A 205 3.41 4.61 -3.05
N TRP A 206 2.44 5.42 -2.65
CA TRP A 206 2.47 6.16 -1.38
C TRP A 206 1.08 6.66 -1.00
N HIS A 207 0.89 7.18 0.21
CA HIS A 207 -0.46 7.43 0.72
C HIS A 207 -1.22 8.59 0.04
N THR A 208 -0.70 9.81 0.08
CA THR A 208 -1.48 11.01 -0.31
C THR A 208 -1.36 11.38 -1.80
N PRO A 209 -2.47 11.53 -2.55
CA PRO A 209 -2.42 11.80 -3.99
C PRO A 209 -2.05 13.25 -4.31
N LEU A 210 -1.45 13.45 -5.49
CA LEU A 210 -1.27 14.81 -6.04
C LEU A 210 -2.57 15.28 -6.68
N TYR A 211 -3.25 14.40 -7.42
CA TYR A 211 -4.52 14.71 -8.08
C TYR A 211 -5.66 13.84 -7.52
N THR A 212 -6.75 14.51 -7.16
CA THR A 212 -8.02 13.86 -6.84
C THR A 212 -9.17 14.86 -7.00
N SER A 213 -10.34 14.37 -7.41
CA SER A 213 -11.59 15.13 -7.46
C SER A 213 -12.27 15.25 -6.09
N THR A 214 -11.71 14.64 -5.03
CA THR A 214 -11.99 15.03 -3.64
C THR A 214 -10.96 16.08 -3.22
N SER A 215 -11.09 17.29 -3.77
CA SER A 215 -10.02 18.32 -3.80
C SER A 215 -9.38 18.68 -2.46
N ALA A 216 -10.09 18.52 -1.35
CA ALA A 216 -9.54 18.75 0.00
C ALA A 216 -8.42 17.76 0.39
N ASN A 217 -8.33 16.62 -0.32
CA ASN A 217 -7.35 15.55 -0.10
C ASN A 217 -6.20 15.58 -1.13
N ALA A 218 -6.22 16.52 -2.09
CA ALA A 218 -5.08 16.72 -2.98
C ALA A 218 -3.89 17.31 -2.20
N THR A 219 -2.69 16.77 -2.41
CA THR A 219 -1.49 17.14 -1.65
C THR A 219 -0.41 17.72 -2.57
N PRO A 220 -0.42 19.04 -2.85
CA PRO A 220 0.60 19.68 -3.69
C PRO A 220 2.04 19.48 -3.21
N ALA A 221 2.24 19.20 -1.92
CA ALA A 221 3.56 18.99 -1.34
C ALA A 221 4.30 17.76 -1.89
N VAL A 222 3.60 16.78 -2.46
CA VAL A 222 4.22 15.59 -3.10
C VAL A 222 4.56 15.80 -4.58
N GLN A 223 4.29 16.97 -5.15
CA GLN A 223 4.61 17.28 -6.55
C GLN A 223 6.10 17.06 -6.91
N PRO A 224 7.09 17.29 -6.03
CA PRO A 224 8.47 16.97 -6.38
C PRO A 224 8.74 15.47 -6.53
N PHE A 225 7.99 14.57 -5.87
CA PHE A 225 8.07 13.13 -6.15
C PHE A 225 7.59 12.81 -7.56
N TRP A 226 6.47 13.39 -7.97
CA TRP A 226 5.98 13.30 -9.35
C TRP A 226 7.03 13.78 -10.35
N GLN A 227 7.70 14.90 -10.08
CA GLN A 227 8.75 15.41 -10.96
C GLN A 227 9.95 14.45 -11.08
N ILE A 228 10.39 13.85 -9.97
CA ILE A 228 11.49 12.89 -9.97
C ILE A 228 11.09 11.61 -10.72
N LEU A 229 9.89 11.08 -10.46
CA LEU A 229 9.34 9.89 -11.11
C LEU A 229 9.16 10.09 -12.62
N TYR A 230 8.62 11.24 -13.02
CA TYR A 230 8.43 11.58 -14.43
C TYR A 230 9.77 11.65 -15.17
N ASN A 231 10.78 12.31 -14.56
CA ASN A 231 12.14 12.34 -15.12
C ASN A 231 12.81 10.95 -15.16
N GLY A 232 12.43 10.06 -14.24
CA GLY A 232 12.90 8.68 -14.17
C GLY A 232 12.14 7.69 -15.04
N GLY A 233 11.13 8.15 -15.80
CA GLY A 233 10.37 7.29 -16.69
C GLY A 233 9.34 6.41 -15.98
N ALA A 234 8.72 6.86 -14.89
CA ALA A 234 7.68 6.09 -14.21
C ALA A 234 6.37 6.03 -15.01
N ASP A 235 5.65 4.91 -14.90
CA ASP A 235 4.40 4.65 -15.63
C ASP A 235 3.17 4.79 -14.74
N LEU A 236 3.33 4.36 -13.48
CA LEU A 236 2.23 4.16 -12.55
C LEU A 236 2.46 4.83 -11.20
N VAL A 237 1.44 5.53 -10.74
CA VAL A 237 1.32 6.03 -9.37
C VAL A 237 0.04 5.49 -8.76
N ILE A 238 0.16 4.94 -7.55
CA ILE A 238 -0.98 4.38 -6.81
C ILE A 238 -1.03 5.03 -5.43
N ASN A 239 -2.15 5.65 -5.13
CA ASN A 239 -2.41 6.39 -3.90
C ASN A 239 -3.69 5.92 -3.18
N GLY A 240 -3.85 6.37 -1.95
CA GLY A 240 -5.07 6.24 -1.15
C GLY A 240 -5.54 7.63 -0.69
N HIS A 241 -5.79 7.77 0.61
CA HIS A 241 -6.10 9.02 1.35
C HIS A 241 -7.44 9.67 1.01
N ALA A 242 -7.71 9.90 -0.27
CA ALA A 242 -9.05 10.22 -0.73
C ALA A 242 -9.85 8.92 -0.74
N HIS A 243 -10.90 8.82 0.08
CA HIS A 243 -11.66 7.57 0.21
C HIS A 243 -12.62 7.34 -0.96
N ASN A 244 -12.06 7.16 -2.15
CA ASN A 244 -12.75 6.93 -3.40
C ASN A 244 -11.89 6.06 -4.32
N TYR A 245 -12.48 5.66 -5.43
CA TYR A 245 -11.75 5.19 -6.60
C TYR A 245 -11.70 6.30 -7.65
N GLU A 246 -10.52 6.62 -8.15
CA GLU A 246 -10.35 7.53 -9.27
C GLU A 246 -9.16 7.11 -10.14
N ARG A 247 -9.36 7.12 -11.47
CA ARG A 247 -8.31 6.87 -12.46
C ARG A 247 -8.14 8.09 -13.35
N PHE A 248 -6.89 8.47 -13.55
CA PHE A 248 -6.49 9.59 -14.40
C PHE A 248 -5.90 9.12 -15.72
N ALA A 249 -5.99 9.94 -16.78
CA ALA A 249 -5.17 9.77 -17.98
C ALA A 249 -3.69 10.06 -17.67
N PRO A 250 -2.74 9.56 -18.50
CA PRO A 250 -1.33 9.85 -18.32
C PRO A 250 -1.04 11.35 -18.35
N GLN A 251 -0.35 11.87 -17.35
CA GLN A 251 -0.13 13.30 -17.19
C GLN A 251 1.25 13.65 -16.65
N ASP A 252 1.68 14.88 -16.92
CA ASP A 252 2.91 15.45 -16.38
C ASP A 252 2.75 15.88 -14.90
N PRO A 253 3.84 16.24 -14.19
CA PRO A 253 3.79 16.72 -12.80
C PRO A 253 3.01 18.02 -12.56
N ASN A 254 2.50 18.67 -13.62
CA ASN A 254 1.69 19.88 -13.56
C ASN A 254 0.22 19.61 -13.92
N GLY A 255 -0.14 18.37 -14.25
CA GLY A 255 -1.50 17.96 -14.56
C GLY A 255 -1.88 18.20 -16.03
N ASN A 256 -0.90 18.44 -16.90
CA ASN A 256 -1.12 18.48 -18.34
C ASN A 256 -1.14 17.06 -18.89
N LEU A 257 -2.08 16.77 -19.79
CA LEU A 257 -2.12 15.48 -20.50
C LEU A 257 -0.81 15.26 -21.26
N ASP A 258 -0.14 14.14 -20.98
CA ASP A 258 1.04 13.68 -21.72
C ASP A 258 0.86 12.20 -22.01
N ALA A 259 0.36 11.89 -23.21
CA ALA A 259 0.10 10.52 -23.63
C ALA A 259 1.37 9.72 -23.96
N VAL A 260 2.55 10.35 -23.99
CA VAL A 260 3.82 9.71 -24.37
C VAL A 260 4.65 9.38 -23.15
N ASN A 261 4.87 10.34 -22.24
CA ASN A 261 5.74 10.15 -21.07
C ASN A 261 5.00 10.35 -19.74
N GLY A 262 3.70 10.62 -19.79
CA GLY A 262 2.91 10.90 -18.60
C GLY A 262 2.74 9.68 -17.70
N ILE A 263 2.60 9.96 -16.41
CA ILE A 263 2.35 8.95 -15.40
C ILE A 263 0.83 8.79 -15.25
N ARG A 264 0.33 7.56 -15.18
CA ARG A 264 -1.06 7.27 -14.81
C ARG A 264 -1.20 7.16 -13.30
N GLU A 265 -2.11 7.96 -12.72
CA GLU A 265 -2.47 7.90 -11.31
C GLU A 265 -3.75 7.10 -11.07
N PHE A 266 -3.73 6.31 -10.00
CA PHE A 266 -4.90 5.67 -9.41
C PHE A 266 -5.02 6.09 -7.94
N VAL A 267 -6.17 6.65 -7.58
CA VAL A 267 -6.60 6.81 -6.19
C VAL A 267 -7.47 5.61 -5.83
N VAL A 268 -7.06 4.85 -4.82
CA VAL A 268 -7.69 3.60 -4.39
C VAL A 268 -7.86 3.59 -2.88
N GLY A 269 -8.46 4.64 -2.32
CA GLY A 269 -8.83 4.74 -0.91
C GLY A 269 -10.12 4.00 -0.57
N THR A 270 -10.33 2.84 -1.19
CA THR A 270 -11.58 2.08 -1.14
C THR A 270 -11.56 0.96 -0.10
N GLY A 271 -10.52 0.89 0.72
CA GLY A 271 -10.18 -0.30 1.51
C GLY A 271 -11.14 -0.61 2.64
N GLY A 272 -11.76 0.37 3.28
CA GLY A 272 -12.69 0.07 4.38
C GLY A 272 -13.19 1.27 5.17
N GLU A 273 -12.53 2.43 5.11
CA GLU A 273 -13.07 3.67 5.69
C GLU A 273 -14.20 4.27 4.84
N SER A 274 -15.08 5.03 5.50
CA SER A 274 -16.20 5.72 4.88
C SER A 274 -15.82 6.49 3.62
N LEU A 275 -16.50 6.12 2.52
CA LEU A 275 -16.25 6.70 1.20
C LEU A 275 -16.65 8.18 1.14
N MET A 276 -15.84 8.97 0.43
CA MET A 276 -16.01 10.41 0.28
C MET A 276 -16.68 10.76 -1.05
N SER A 277 -17.64 11.68 -1.02
CA SER A 277 -18.21 12.25 -2.24
C SER A 277 -17.18 13.12 -2.98
N PHE A 278 -17.33 13.21 -4.30
CA PHE A 278 -16.53 14.12 -5.12
C PHE A 278 -16.96 15.58 -4.91
N GLY A 279 -16.01 16.50 -5.08
CA GLY A 279 -16.27 17.93 -5.09
C GLY A 279 -17.03 18.38 -6.35
N THR A 280 -17.39 19.66 -6.39
CA THR A 280 -18.01 20.29 -7.57
C THR A 280 -17.02 20.55 -8.69
N THR A 281 -15.73 20.64 -8.37
CA THR A 281 -14.64 20.77 -9.34
C THR A 281 -13.98 19.41 -9.51
N ILE A 282 -13.92 18.95 -10.75
CA ILE A 282 -13.30 17.69 -11.13
C ILE A 282 -11.89 17.98 -11.60
N ALA A 283 -10.93 17.22 -11.11
CA ALA A 283 -9.54 17.36 -11.51
C ALA A 283 -9.38 17.10 -13.01
N ALA A 284 -8.45 17.82 -13.65
CA ALA A 284 -8.12 17.57 -15.06
C ALA A 284 -7.70 16.11 -15.25
N ASN A 285 -7.96 15.57 -16.45
CA ASN A 285 -7.62 14.20 -16.83
C ASN A 285 -8.27 13.07 -16.00
N SER A 286 -9.21 13.36 -15.10
CA SER A 286 -10.00 12.34 -14.39
C SER A 286 -10.90 11.59 -15.37
N GLU A 287 -10.64 10.29 -15.58
CA GLU A 287 -11.32 9.46 -16.57
C GLU A 287 -12.47 8.67 -15.96
N VAL A 288 -12.24 8.04 -14.79
CA VAL A 288 -13.22 7.19 -14.11
C VAL A 288 -13.21 7.50 -12.61
N ARG A 289 -14.40 7.55 -12.03
CA ARG A 289 -14.64 7.95 -10.63
C ARG A 289 -15.72 7.07 -10.00
N ASN A 290 -15.47 6.60 -8.78
CA ASN A 290 -16.48 5.95 -7.95
C ASN A 290 -16.28 6.31 -6.47
N SER A 291 -17.38 6.65 -5.79
CA SER A 291 -17.39 7.04 -4.37
C SER A 291 -18.40 6.24 -3.54
N THR A 292 -18.82 5.08 -4.04
CA THR A 292 -19.89 4.27 -3.44
C THR A 292 -19.53 2.81 -3.28
N THR A 293 -18.37 2.41 -3.80
CA THR A 293 -17.92 1.02 -3.82
C THR A 293 -16.58 0.85 -3.10
N HIS A 294 -16.55 -0.08 -2.16
CA HIS A 294 -15.35 -0.64 -1.56
C HIS A 294 -14.80 -1.77 -2.43
N GLY A 295 -13.48 -1.89 -2.45
CA GLY A 295 -12.81 -2.86 -3.30
C GLY A 295 -11.31 -2.64 -3.30
N VAL A 296 -10.63 -3.39 -4.16
CA VAL A 296 -9.19 -3.32 -4.36
C VAL A 296 -8.88 -3.18 -5.84
N ILE A 297 -7.76 -2.56 -6.16
CA ILE A 297 -7.22 -2.63 -7.51
C ILE A 297 -6.28 -3.83 -7.59
N GLN A 298 -6.36 -4.58 -8.67
CA GLN A 298 -5.40 -5.60 -9.06
C GLN A 298 -4.68 -5.14 -10.32
N PHE A 299 -3.36 -5.25 -10.32
CA PHE A 299 -2.52 -5.09 -11.49
C PHE A 299 -1.92 -6.43 -11.90
N THR A 300 -1.89 -6.70 -13.21
CA THR A 300 -1.03 -7.72 -13.81
C THR A 300 0.09 -6.99 -14.52
N LEU A 301 1.31 -7.18 -14.05
CA LEU A 301 2.50 -6.49 -14.53
C LEU A 301 3.22 -7.39 -15.53
N HIS A 302 3.23 -7.00 -16.79
CA HIS A 302 3.95 -7.67 -17.88
C HIS A 302 5.32 -7.03 -18.09
N ALA A 303 6.15 -7.62 -18.96
CA ALA A 303 7.50 -7.09 -19.20
C ALA A 303 7.55 -5.63 -19.69
N THR A 304 6.53 -5.17 -20.43
CA THR A 304 6.49 -3.86 -21.10
C THR A 304 5.10 -3.22 -21.06
N SER A 305 4.20 -3.73 -20.21
CA SER A 305 2.82 -3.26 -20.10
C SER A 305 2.22 -3.70 -18.78
N TYR A 306 1.04 -3.19 -18.47
CA TYR A 306 0.25 -3.65 -17.33
C TYR A 306 -1.23 -3.66 -17.67
N ASP A 307 -1.93 -4.61 -17.06
CA ASP A 307 -3.39 -4.62 -16.99
C ASP A 307 -3.82 -4.18 -15.60
N TRP A 308 -4.96 -3.50 -15.49
CA TRP A 308 -5.60 -3.22 -14.20
C TRP A 308 -7.04 -3.69 -14.17
N GLN A 309 -7.51 -4.03 -12.97
CA GLN A 309 -8.90 -4.30 -12.68
C GLN A 309 -9.24 -3.82 -11.26
N PHE A 310 -10.24 -2.96 -11.13
CA PHE A 310 -10.89 -2.71 -9.86
C PHE A 310 -11.90 -3.83 -9.55
N ILE A 311 -11.70 -4.51 -8.43
CA ILE A 311 -12.49 -5.64 -7.99
C ILE A 311 -13.28 -5.21 -6.75
N PRO A 312 -14.63 -5.14 -6.83
CA PRO A 312 -15.44 -4.75 -5.68
C PRO A 312 -15.47 -5.86 -4.63
N VAL A 313 -15.66 -5.47 -3.35
CA VAL A 313 -16.01 -6.43 -2.30
C VAL A 313 -17.34 -7.13 -2.61
N ALA A 314 -17.53 -8.33 -2.06
CA ALA A 314 -18.73 -9.13 -2.32
C ALA A 314 -20.03 -8.36 -2.05
N GLY A 315 -20.95 -8.39 -3.01
CA GLY A 315 -22.25 -7.70 -2.94
C GLY A 315 -22.25 -6.27 -3.51
N GLN A 316 -21.10 -5.74 -3.92
CA GLN A 316 -21.01 -4.48 -4.67
C GLN A 316 -20.65 -4.74 -6.14
N THR A 317 -20.81 -3.74 -7.00
CA THR A 317 -20.91 -3.98 -8.46
C THR A 317 -20.03 -3.11 -9.34
N PHE A 318 -19.50 -1.98 -8.85
CA PHE A 318 -18.63 -1.15 -9.67
C PHE A 318 -17.31 -1.87 -9.98
N THR A 319 -16.87 -1.76 -11.23
CA THR A 319 -15.59 -2.27 -11.72
C THR A 319 -15.07 -1.31 -12.78
N ASP A 320 -13.75 -1.26 -12.92
CA ASP A 320 -13.04 -0.58 -14.00
C ASP A 320 -11.87 -1.48 -14.40
N SER A 321 -11.52 -1.49 -15.69
CA SER A 321 -10.40 -2.31 -16.17
C SER A 321 -9.82 -1.75 -17.45
N GLY A 322 -8.57 -2.07 -17.71
CA GLY A 322 -7.89 -1.69 -18.95
C GLY A 322 -6.46 -2.20 -19.00
N THR A 323 -5.75 -1.79 -20.04
CA THR A 323 -4.37 -2.15 -20.31
C THR A 323 -3.61 -0.93 -20.82
N GLN A 324 -2.32 -0.83 -20.52
CA GLN A 324 -1.44 0.21 -21.02
C GLN A 324 -0.01 -0.29 -21.15
N ALA A 325 0.67 0.11 -22.22
CA ALA A 325 2.10 -0.12 -22.39
C ALA A 325 2.90 0.86 -21.54
N CYS A 326 4.06 0.42 -21.06
CA CYS A 326 5.06 1.32 -20.48
C CYS A 326 5.71 2.15 -21.59
N HIS A 327 6.23 3.34 -21.25
CA HIS A 327 6.85 4.24 -22.24
C HIS A 327 8.34 4.03 -22.46
#